data_AF-A0A6N2D2G9-F1
#
_entry.id   AF-A0A6N2D2G9-F1
#
_cell.length_a   1.000
_cell.length_b   1.000
_cell.length_c   1.000
_cell.angle_alpha   90.00
_cell.angle_beta   90.00
_cell.angle_gamma   90.00
#
_symmetry.space_group_name_H-M   'P 1'
#
loop_
_entity.id
_entity.type
_entity.pdbx_description
1 polymer ?
#
loop_
_entity_poly.entity_id
_entity_poly.type
_entity_poly.pdbx_seq_one_letter_code
_entity_poly.pdbx_strand_id
1 'polypeptide(L)'
;MTRTWIVVDANVARAVGGPDLGSPASSSAPCLEALEVLKKRAEDRKDVGAAISPMLKEEWDRHKSRYATRWLSAMAARGAFRYVHEPWADVADYRDAVDAQSDTARRELIRDEHVVALAMQTSQRVLSQDRRQARYLRALLSHPSTPEALSGLHWVAPDLPRAIDWIGEGMPDDDSMKLEG
;
A
#
# COMPACT_ATOMS: atom_id res chain seq x y z
N MET A 1 10.71 -12.61 -15.81
CA MET A 1 9.81 -12.50 -14.64
C MET A 1 9.31 -11.07 -14.57
N THR A 2 8.00 -10.87 -14.53
CA THR A 2 7.39 -9.55 -14.31
C THR A 2 7.58 -9.15 -12.86
N ARG A 3 7.93 -7.89 -12.60
CA ARG A 3 8.12 -7.37 -11.25
C ARG A 3 6.77 -7.06 -10.59
N THR A 4 6.58 -7.49 -9.35
CA THR A 4 5.43 -7.14 -8.52
C THR A 4 5.65 -5.77 -7.88
N TRP A 5 4.66 -4.89 -7.99
CA TRP A 5 4.72 -3.52 -7.49
C TRP A 5 3.78 -3.33 -6.30
N ILE A 6 4.31 -2.83 -5.19
CA ILE A 6 3.52 -2.51 -4.00
C ILE A 6 3.44 -1.01 -3.77
N VAL A 7 2.24 -0.56 -3.40
CA VAL A 7 2.01 0.79 -2.89
C VAL A 7 2.28 0.79 -1.39
N VAL A 8 3.22 1.60 -0.94
CA VAL A 8 3.49 1.80 0.48
C VAL A 8 2.81 3.10 0.91
N ASP A 9 1.80 2.96 1.77
CA ASP A 9 1.02 4.08 2.30
C ASP A 9 1.93 5.06 3.08
N ALA A 10 1.60 6.34 3.04
CA ALA A 10 2.27 7.38 3.81
C ALA A 10 2.24 7.09 5.33
N ASN A 11 1.21 6.39 5.85
CA ASN A 11 1.16 6.02 7.26
C ASN A 11 2.28 5.04 7.66
N VAL A 12 2.63 4.08 6.80
CA VAL A 12 3.76 3.15 7.00
C VAL A 12 5.07 3.93 6.91
N ALA A 13 5.22 4.77 5.88
CA ALA A 13 6.41 5.60 5.68
C ALA A 13 6.67 6.58 6.84
N ARG A 14 5.61 7.05 7.49
CA ARG A 14 5.67 7.87 8.70
C ARG A 14 6.03 7.04 9.94
N ALA A 15 5.45 5.85 10.09
CA ALA A 15 5.63 5.00 11.27
C ALA A 15 7.08 4.53 11.47
N VAL A 16 7.81 4.25 10.38
CA VAL A 16 9.20 3.73 10.39
C VAL A 16 10.27 4.74 10.82
N GLY A 17 9.93 5.81 11.53
CA GLY A 17 10.97 6.66 12.10
C GLY A 17 10.56 7.60 13.22
N GLY A 18 9.72 7.14 14.14
CA GLY A 18 9.61 7.78 15.44
C GLY A 18 10.52 7.12 16.49
N PRO A 19 11.08 7.89 17.43
CA PRO A 19 11.87 9.13 17.28
C PRO A 19 13.33 8.83 17.68
N ASP A 20 14.19 9.84 17.81
CA ASP A 20 15.52 9.74 18.46
C ASP A 20 15.50 9.27 19.95
N LEU A 21 14.54 8.47 20.45
CA LEU A 21 14.32 8.20 21.88
C LEU A 21 13.87 6.76 22.19
N GLY A 22 14.79 5.88 22.56
CA GLY A 22 14.67 4.85 23.62
C GLY A 22 13.51 3.81 23.67
N SER A 23 12.47 3.87 22.84
CA SER A 23 11.39 2.88 22.78
C SER A 23 10.65 2.96 21.44
N PRO A 24 10.54 1.87 20.67
CA PRO A 24 9.70 1.87 19.48
C PRO A 24 8.24 2.03 19.91
N ALA A 25 7.51 2.99 19.31
CA ALA A 25 6.05 2.89 19.30
C ALA A 25 5.68 1.52 18.72
N SER A 26 4.71 0.81 19.31
CA SER A 26 4.38 -0.59 18.96
C SER A 26 4.10 -0.82 17.46
N SER A 27 3.74 0.23 16.73
CA SER A 27 3.48 0.23 15.28
C SER A 27 4.72 0.42 14.39
N SER A 28 5.88 0.82 14.93
CA SER A 28 7.11 1.14 14.18
C SER A 28 7.89 -0.10 13.77
N ALA A 29 8.03 -1.08 14.66
CA ALA A 29 8.86 -2.27 14.40
C ALA A 29 8.32 -3.13 13.22
N PRO A 30 7.02 -3.47 13.15
CA PRO A 30 6.50 -4.25 12.02
C PRO A 30 6.62 -3.51 10.69
N CYS A 31 6.38 -2.19 10.68
CA CYS A 31 6.56 -1.36 9.48
C CYS A 31 8.01 -1.35 9.01
N LEU A 32 8.96 -1.20 9.93
CA LEU A 32 10.38 -1.16 9.62
C LEU A 32 10.84 -2.51 9.05
N GLU A 33 10.43 -3.60 9.69
CA GLU A 33 10.72 -4.96 9.24
C GLU A 33 10.15 -5.21 7.84
N ALA A 34 8.89 -4.83 7.59
CA ALA A 34 8.27 -4.96 6.27
C ALA A 34 9.05 -4.21 5.17
N LEU A 35 9.50 -2.98 5.45
CA LEU A 35 10.32 -2.21 4.50
C LEU A 35 11.71 -2.81 4.30
N GLU A 36 12.35 -3.32 5.36
CA GLU A 36 13.64 -4.00 5.25
C GLU A 36 13.54 -5.29 4.43
N VAL A 37 12.53 -6.12 4.66
CA VAL A 37 12.30 -7.35 3.88
C VAL A 37 12.00 -7.02 2.42
N LEU A 38 11.17 -6.02 2.15
CA LEU A 38 10.89 -5.55 0.79
C LEU A 38 12.17 -5.05 0.08
N LYS A 39 13.01 -4.27 0.79
CA LYS A 39 14.29 -3.76 0.27
C LYS A 39 15.24 -4.91 -0.04
N LYS A 40 15.39 -5.84 0.90
CA LYS A 40 16.26 -7.02 0.76
C LYS A 40 15.82 -7.87 -0.42
N ARG A 41 14.53 -8.15 -0.56
CA ARG A 41 14.02 -8.92 -1.70
C ARG A 41 14.25 -8.20 -3.04
N ALA A 42 14.03 -6.89 -3.09
CA ALA A 42 14.33 -6.10 -4.28
C ALA A 42 15.82 -6.15 -4.67
N GLU A 43 16.71 -6.27 -3.69
CA GLU A 43 18.16 -6.45 -3.89
C GLU A 43 18.52 -7.86 -4.36
N ASP A 44 18.04 -8.88 -3.65
CA ASP A 44 18.43 -10.29 -3.85
C ASP A 44 17.79 -10.91 -5.11
N ARG A 45 16.52 -10.60 -5.36
CA ARG A 45 15.69 -11.28 -6.39
C ARG A 45 15.25 -10.35 -7.52
N LYS A 46 15.21 -9.03 -7.27
CA LYS A 46 14.82 -7.99 -8.23
C LYS A 46 13.41 -8.16 -8.82
N ASP A 47 12.57 -8.98 -8.19
CA ASP A 47 11.22 -9.33 -8.64
C ASP A 47 10.12 -8.54 -7.92
N VAL A 48 10.49 -7.66 -6.99
CA VAL A 48 9.58 -6.74 -6.30
C VAL A 48 10.07 -5.29 -6.41
N GLY A 49 9.16 -4.33 -6.25
CA GLY A 49 9.47 -2.90 -6.20
C GLY A 49 8.34 -2.06 -5.63
N ALA A 50 8.60 -0.78 -5.41
CA ALA A 50 7.63 0.18 -4.90
C ALA A 50 6.99 1.00 -6.01
N ALA A 51 5.68 1.23 -5.93
CA ALA A 51 4.97 2.17 -6.78
C ALA A 51 4.65 3.46 -6.03
N ILE A 52 4.77 4.59 -6.71
CA ILE A 52 4.38 5.90 -6.18
C ILE A 52 3.68 6.73 -7.28
N SER A 53 2.79 7.60 -6.85
CA SER A 53 2.15 8.63 -7.69
C SER A 53 2.55 10.03 -7.21
N PRO A 54 2.30 11.10 -7.98
CA PRO A 54 2.52 12.47 -7.51
C PRO A 54 1.87 12.77 -6.15
N MET A 55 0.59 12.40 -5.97
CA MET A 55 -0.14 12.67 -4.73
C MET A 55 0.40 11.88 -3.54
N LEU A 56 0.69 10.59 -3.72
CA LEU A 56 1.30 9.79 -2.65
C LEU A 56 2.69 10.34 -2.31
N LYS A 57 3.46 10.78 -3.31
CA LYS A 57 4.75 11.42 -3.09
C LYS A 57 4.63 12.71 -2.27
N GLU A 58 3.63 13.54 -2.54
CA GLU A 58 3.37 14.77 -1.75
C GLU A 58 3.01 14.45 -0.28
N GLU A 59 2.20 13.42 -0.04
CA GLU A 59 1.92 12.93 1.31
C GLU A 59 3.17 12.42 2.03
N TRP A 60 3.96 11.62 1.32
CA TRP A 60 5.26 11.18 1.80
C TRP A 60 6.16 12.37 2.13
N ASP A 61 6.28 13.35 1.24
CA ASP A 61 7.15 14.51 1.46
C ASP A 61 6.72 15.34 2.69
N ARG A 62 5.42 15.36 3.03
CA ARG A 62 4.91 16.03 4.24
C ARG A 62 5.18 15.27 5.54
N HIS A 63 5.22 13.94 5.50
CA HIS A 63 5.09 13.12 6.72
C HIS A 63 6.06 11.94 6.87
N LYS A 64 6.82 11.56 5.84
CA LYS A 64 7.71 10.40 5.87
C LYS A 64 8.86 10.60 6.85
N SER A 65 9.37 9.50 7.38
CA SER A 65 10.57 9.55 8.20
C SER A 65 11.87 9.69 7.38
N ARG A 66 12.97 10.03 8.06
CA ARG A 66 14.32 10.01 7.47
C ARG A 66 14.68 8.62 6.94
N TYR A 67 14.23 7.57 7.63
CA TYR A 67 14.44 6.19 7.19
C TYR A 67 13.67 5.93 5.88
N ALA A 68 12.37 6.24 5.83
CA ALA A 68 11.56 6.05 4.62
C ALA A 68 12.11 6.81 3.41
N THR A 69 12.71 7.99 3.62
CA THR A 69 13.41 8.74 2.58
C THR A 69 14.61 7.98 2.02
N ARG A 70 15.49 7.47 2.91
CA ARG A 70 16.65 6.66 2.50
C ARG A 70 16.23 5.37 1.82
N TRP A 71 15.19 4.73 2.35
CA TRP A 71 14.60 3.52 1.78
C TRP A 71 14.11 3.76 0.35
N LEU A 72 13.34 4.82 0.10
CA LEU A 72 12.83 5.12 -1.24
C LEU A 72 13.95 5.42 -2.23
N SER A 73 14.96 6.21 -1.82
CA SER A 73 16.15 6.46 -2.63
C SER A 73 16.93 5.17 -2.94
N ALA A 74 17.02 4.26 -1.97
CA ALA A 74 17.66 2.96 -2.16
C ALA A 74 16.90 2.07 -3.15
N MET A 75 15.56 2.07 -3.10
CA MET A 75 14.71 1.36 -4.07
C MET A 75 14.86 1.96 -5.47
N ALA A 76 14.84 3.29 -5.59
CA ALA A 76 15.02 3.99 -6.86
C ALA A 76 16.39 3.74 -7.50
N ALA A 77 17.48 3.81 -6.71
CA ALA A 77 18.83 3.53 -7.18
C ALA A 77 19.02 2.09 -7.70
N ARG A 78 18.17 1.15 -7.26
CA ARG A 78 18.16 -0.25 -7.72
C ARG A 78 17.23 -0.46 -8.93
N GLY A 79 16.55 0.58 -9.40
CA GLY A 79 15.49 0.48 -10.39
C GLY A 79 14.24 -0.26 -9.88
N ALA A 80 14.11 -0.48 -8.57
CA ALA A 80 12.97 -1.14 -7.92
C ALA A 80 11.88 -0.13 -7.52
N PHE A 81 11.64 0.85 -8.38
CA PHE A 81 10.73 1.96 -8.17
C PHE A 81 9.97 2.26 -9.46
N ARG A 82 8.66 2.46 -9.36
CA ARG A 82 7.78 2.81 -10.48
C ARG A 82 7.03 4.08 -10.14
N TYR A 83 7.18 5.10 -10.99
CA TYR A 83 6.41 6.33 -10.91
C TYR A 83 5.20 6.22 -11.85
N VAL A 84 4.00 6.36 -11.31
CA VAL A 84 2.74 6.35 -12.07
C VAL A 84 2.19 7.77 -12.10
N HIS A 85 2.30 8.42 -13.24
CA HIS A 85 1.91 9.82 -13.42
C HIS A 85 0.38 10.00 -13.34
N GLU A 86 -0.37 9.06 -13.88
CA GLU A 86 -1.83 9.11 -14.00
C GLU A 86 -2.47 7.89 -13.33
N PRO A 87 -2.51 7.83 -11.98
CA PRO A 87 -3.11 6.70 -11.27
C PRO A 87 -4.64 6.61 -11.47
N TRP A 88 -5.24 7.62 -12.10
CA TRP A 88 -6.68 7.79 -12.26
C TRP A 88 -7.24 7.29 -13.59
N ALA A 89 -6.38 6.85 -14.52
CA ALA A 89 -6.87 6.07 -15.65
C ALA A 89 -7.61 4.85 -15.05
N ASP A 90 -8.83 4.57 -15.51
CA ASP A 90 -9.57 3.36 -15.15
C ASP A 90 -10.07 3.21 -13.69
N VAL A 91 -10.37 4.33 -13.00
CA VAL A 91 -11.01 4.30 -11.67
C VAL A 91 -12.50 4.70 -11.67
N ALA A 92 -13.12 4.83 -12.84
CA ALA A 92 -14.51 5.31 -12.96
C ALA A 92 -15.48 4.42 -12.17
N ASP A 93 -15.45 3.11 -12.44
CA ASP A 93 -16.29 2.13 -11.74
C ASP A 93 -16.09 2.17 -10.21
N TYR A 94 -14.84 2.36 -9.77
CA TYR A 94 -14.54 2.55 -8.35
C TYR A 94 -15.20 3.79 -7.77
N ARG A 95 -15.10 4.93 -8.45
CA ARG A 95 -15.72 6.18 -7.99
C ARG A 95 -17.25 6.08 -7.95
N ASP A 96 -17.85 5.46 -8.95
CA ASP A 96 -19.30 5.21 -8.97
C ASP A 96 -19.73 4.35 -7.78
N ALA A 97 -18.97 3.29 -7.48
CA ALA A 97 -19.23 2.41 -6.33
C ALA A 97 -19.05 3.14 -4.99
N VAL A 98 -18.07 4.05 -4.89
CA VAL A 98 -17.81 4.90 -3.71
C VAL A 98 -18.93 5.94 -3.52
N ASP A 99 -19.39 6.57 -4.60
CA ASP A 99 -20.45 7.59 -4.56
C ASP A 99 -21.81 7.00 -4.19
N ALA A 100 -22.02 5.70 -4.44
CA ALA A 100 -23.21 4.96 -3.99
C ALA A 100 -23.21 4.63 -2.48
N GLN A 101 -22.11 4.86 -1.77
CA GLN A 101 -22.01 4.58 -0.33
C GLN A 101 -22.63 5.68 0.52
N SER A 102 -22.90 5.38 1.80
CA SER A 102 -23.28 6.40 2.79
C SER A 102 -22.21 7.51 2.90
N ASP A 103 -22.61 8.73 3.26
CA ASP A 103 -21.70 9.89 3.42
C ASP A 103 -20.48 9.60 4.31
N THR A 104 -20.65 8.78 5.34
CA THR A 104 -19.54 8.40 6.24
C THR A 104 -18.58 7.43 5.56
N ALA A 105 -19.09 6.40 4.88
CA ALA A 105 -18.25 5.45 4.16
C ALA A 105 -17.53 6.12 2.98
N ARG A 106 -18.27 6.93 2.20
CA ARG A 106 -17.75 7.73 1.09
C ARG A 106 -16.59 8.62 1.52
N ARG A 107 -16.73 9.38 2.62
CA ARG A 107 -15.66 10.27 3.12
C ARG A 107 -14.39 9.51 3.52
N GLU A 108 -14.53 8.31 4.08
CA GLU A 108 -13.37 7.50 4.42
C GLU A 108 -12.70 6.95 3.16
N LEU A 109 -13.48 6.38 2.24
CA LEU A 109 -12.98 5.84 0.97
C LEU A 109 -12.25 6.89 0.12
N ILE A 110 -12.78 8.12 0.06
CA ILE A 110 -12.17 9.25 -0.68
C ILE A 110 -10.82 9.68 -0.09
N ARG A 111 -10.63 9.56 1.24
CA ARG A 111 -9.40 10.06 1.90
C ARG A 111 -8.15 9.45 1.31
N ASP A 112 -8.17 8.15 1.08
CA ASP A 112 -7.03 7.37 0.59
C ASP A 112 -7.30 6.81 -0.83
N GLU A 113 -8.15 7.50 -1.61
CA GLU A 113 -8.57 7.03 -2.93
C GLU A 113 -7.38 6.93 -3.91
N HIS A 114 -6.37 7.80 -3.78
CA HIS A 114 -5.17 7.81 -4.62
C HIS A 114 -4.27 6.60 -4.36
N VAL A 115 -4.30 6.03 -3.15
CA VAL A 115 -3.60 4.79 -2.81
C VAL A 115 -4.26 3.62 -3.53
N VAL A 116 -5.59 3.55 -3.49
CA VAL A 116 -6.38 2.50 -4.17
C VAL A 116 -6.21 2.60 -5.68
N ALA A 117 -6.36 3.81 -6.24
CA ALA A 117 -6.16 4.09 -7.66
C ALA A 117 -4.77 3.65 -8.16
N LEU A 118 -3.72 4.00 -7.41
CA LEU A 118 -2.37 3.56 -7.72
C LEU A 118 -2.20 2.04 -7.64
N ALA A 119 -2.84 1.39 -6.68
CA ALA A 119 -2.80 -0.07 -6.55
C ALA A 119 -3.46 -0.77 -7.75
N MET A 120 -4.61 -0.26 -8.21
CA MET A 120 -5.32 -0.75 -9.41
C MET A 120 -4.46 -0.63 -10.67
N GLN A 121 -3.64 0.41 -10.78
CA GLN A 121 -2.73 0.63 -11.91
C GLN A 121 -1.42 -0.17 -11.83
N THR A 122 -1.26 -1.02 -10.81
CA THR A 122 -0.02 -1.76 -10.57
C THR A 122 -0.27 -3.24 -10.32
N SER A 123 0.15 -3.80 -9.18
CA SER A 123 -0.04 -5.21 -8.85
C SER A 123 -1.10 -5.42 -7.77
N GLN A 124 -1.94 -4.40 -7.51
CA GLN A 124 -3.01 -4.44 -6.52
C GLN A 124 -2.50 -4.84 -5.12
N ARG A 125 -1.28 -4.42 -4.77
CA ARG A 125 -0.67 -4.65 -3.44
C ARG A 125 -0.54 -3.33 -2.71
N VAL A 126 -1.06 -3.26 -1.49
CA VAL A 126 -0.96 -2.10 -0.60
C VAL A 126 -0.42 -2.55 0.75
N LEU A 127 0.60 -1.85 1.23
CA LEU A 127 1.09 -1.92 2.60
C LEU A 127 0.58 -0.70 3.36
N SER A 128 -0.35 -0.89 4.31
CA SER A 128 -0.96 0.21 5.07
C SER A 128 -1.38 -0.22 6.47
N GLN A 129 -1.24 0.67 7.45
CA GLN A 129 -1.77 0.47 8.80
C GLN A 129 -3.25 0.88 8.95
N ASP A 130 -3.87 1.42 7.90
CA ASP A 130 -5.22 1.95 7.98
C ASP A 130 -6.27 0.81 7.95
N ARG A 131 -6.59 0.30 9.13
CA ARG A 131 -7.63 -0.71 9.32
C ARG A 131 -9.03 -0.18 9.04
N ARG A 132 -9.24 1.13 9.20
CA ARG A 132 -10.55 1.75 8.97
C ARG A 132 -10.85 1.81 7.48
N GLN A 133 -9.87 2.22 6.68
CA GLN A 133 -9.95 2.21 5.22
C GLN A 133 -10.14 0.78 4.71
N ALA A 134 -9.34 -0.17 5.20
CA ALA A 134 -9.49 -1.58 4.86
C ALA A 134 -10.92 -2.09 5.12
N ARG A 135 -11.53 -1.74 6.26
CA ARG A 135 -12.91 -2.13 6.60
C ARG A 135 -13.94 -1.58 5.62
N TYR A 136 -13.82 -0.31 5.20
CA TYR A 136 -14.75 0.26 4.23
C TYR A 136 -14.54 -0.30 2.82
N LEU A 137 -13.30 -0.62 2.44
CA LEU A 137 -13.02 -1.33 1.19
C LEU A 137 -13.63 -2.73 1.20
N ARG A 138 -13.57 -3.48 2.31
CA ARG A 138 -14.27 -4.78 2.42
C ARG A 138 -15.78 -4.63 2.22
N ALA A 139 -16.39 -3.68 2.92
CA ALA A 139 -17.82 -3.41 2.78
C ALA A 139 -18.19 -3.02 1.34
N LEU A 140 -17.30 -2.29 0.64
CA LEU A 140 -17.46 -1.98 -0.77
C LEU A 140 -17.43 -3.25 -1.62
N LEU A 141 -16.48 -4.15 -1.37
CA LEU A 141 -16.32 -5.43 -2.08
C LEU A 141 -17.50 -6.41 -1.90
N SER A 142 -18.23 -6.31 -0.79
CA SER A 142 -19.46 -7.10 -0.57
C SER A 142 -20.64 -6.61 -1.43
N HIS A 143 -20.52 -5.45 -2.08
CA HIS A 143 -21.62 -4.84 -2.83
C HIS A 143 -21.74 -5.46 -4.23
N PRO A 144 -22.96 -5.71 -4.75
CA PRO A 144 -23.15 -6.31 -6.09
C PRO A 144 -22.53 -5.50 -7.24
N SER A 145 -22.43 -4.18 -7.06
CA SER A 145 -21.82 -3.26 -8.03
C SER A 145 -20.31 -3.07 -7.82
N THR A 146 -19.63 -4.01 -7.17
CA THR A 146 -18.18 -3.92 -6.92
C THR A 146 -17.41 -3.93 -8.24
N PRO A 147 -16.48 -2.98 -8.45
CA PRO A 147 -15.59 -3.02 -9.60
C PRO A 147 -14.72 -4.28 -9.58
N GLU A 148 -14.69 -5.03 -10.68
CA GLU A 148 -13.84 -6.22 -10.83
C GLU A 148 -12.36 -5.90 -10.59
N ALA A 149 -11.94 -4.67 -10.93
CA ALA A 149 -10.60 -4.15 -10.71
C ALA A 149 -10.18 -4.03 -9.22
N LEU A 150 -11.09 -4.24 -8.26
CA LEU A 150 -10.75 -4.32 -6.83
C LEU A 150 -10.67 -5.75 -6.29
N SER A 151 -11.15 -6.75 -7.02
CA SER A 151 -11.20 -8.15 -6.56
C SER A 151 -9.82 -8.75 -6.20
N GLY A 152 -8.76 -8.25 -6.84
CA GLY A 152 -7.37 -8.66 -6.59
C GLY A 152 -6.64 -7.84 -5.53
N LEU A 153 -7.30 -6.89 -4.86
CA LEU A 153 -6.65 -5.96 -3.94
C LEU A 153 -6.19 -6.64 -2.65
N HIS A 154 -4.89 -6.62 -2.41
CA HIS A 154 -4.28 -7.00 -1.14
C HIS A 154 -4.00 -5.74 -0.35
N TRP A 155 -4.65 -5.59 0.80
CA TRP A 155 -4.42 -4.49 1.74
C TRP A 155 -3.88 -5.05 3.04
N VAL A 156 -2.56 -5.14 3.10
CA VAL A 156 -1.84 -5.83 4.16
C VAL A 156 -1.31 -4.80 5.13
N ALA A 157 -1.57 -5.00 6.42
CA ALA A 157 -0.86 -4.23 7.43
C ALA A 157 0.39 -4.97 7.90
N PRO A 158 1.48 -4.25 8.19
CA PRO A 158 2.75 -4.87 8.57
C PRO A 158 2.71 -5.77 9.82
N ASP A 159 1.74 -5.55 10.72
CA ASP A 159 1.58 -6.28 11.98
C ASP A 159 0.72 -7.55 11.86
N LEU A 160 0.26 -7.90 10.65
CA LEU A 160 -0.42 -9.19 10.44
C LEU A 160 0.58 -10.35 10.54
N PRO A 161 0.21 -11.50 11.18
CA PRO A 161 1.13 -12.61 11.45
C PRO A 161 1.92 -13.14 10.25
N ARG A 162 1.39 -13.04 9.02
CA ARG A 162 2.04 -13.52 7.78
C ARG A 162 2.58 -12.39 6.89
N ALA A 163 2.45 -11.12 7.28
CA ALA A 163 2.76 -9.99 6.40
C ALA A 163 4.22 -10.01 5.95
N ILE A 164 5.14 -10.24 6.90
CA ILE A 164 6.57 -10.26 6.64
C ILE A 164 6.95 -11.42 5.72
N ASP A 165 6.45 -12.63 5.98
CA ASP A 165 6.68 -13.81 5.15
C ASP A 165 6.13 -13.60 3.73
N TRP A 166 4.92 -13.08 3.60
CA TRP A 166 4.30 -12.80 2.30
C TRP A 166 5.09 -11.78 1.47
N ILE A 167 5.62 -10.72 2.09
CA ILE A 167 6.55 -9.79 1.43
C ILE A 167 7.85 -10.52 1.05
N GLY A 168 8.37 -11.33 1.96
CA GLY A 168 9.57 -12.15 1.79
C GLY A 168 9.43 -13.21 0.69
N GLU A 169 8.22 -13.63 0.37
CA GLU A 169 7.84 -14.56 -0.71
C GLU A 169 7.57 -13.86 -2.05
N GLY A 170 7.52 -12.53 -2.06
CA GLY A 170 7.36 -11.72 -3.28
C GLY A 170 5.94 -11.23 -3.51
N MET A 171 5.15 -11.21 -2.45
CA MET A 171 3.76 -10.77 -2.45
C MET A 171 2.92 -11.57 -3.45
N PRO A 172 2.94 -12.92 -3.36
CA PRO A 172 2.17 -13.77 -4.26
C PRO A 172 0.67 -13.45 -4.17
N ASP A 173 -0.09 -13.96 -5.14
CA ASP A 173 -1.55 -13.97 -5.05
C ASP A 173 -1.99 -15.00 -4.02
N ASP A 174 -2.18 -14.53 -2.79
CA ASP A 174 -2.52 -15.33 -1.62
C ASP A 174 -3.86 -14.82 -1.09
N ASP A 175 -4.90 -15.64 -1.20
CA ASP A 175 -6.26 -15.27 -0.80
C ASP A 175 -6.35 -14.86 0.68
N SER A 176 -5.49 -15.42 1.55
CA SER A 176 -5.45 -15.03 2.97
C SER A 176 -4.96 -13.60 3.21
N MET A 177 -4.38 -12.96 2.19
CA MET A 177 -3.91 -11.57 2.20
C MET A 177 -4.78 -10.63 1.37
N LYS A 178 -5.75 -11.16 0.62
CA LYS A 178 -6.70 -10.36 -0.15
C LYS A 178 -7.67 -9.63 0.78
N LEU A 179 -8.14 -8.48 0.33
CA LEU A 179 -9.36 -7.91 0.90
C LEU A 179 -10.53 -8.77 0.41
N GLU A 180 -11.20 -9.43 1.33
CA GLU A 180 -12.46 -10.13 1.07
C GLU A 180 -13.63 -9.30 1.63
N GLY A 181 -14.71 -9.22 0.85
CA GLY A 181 -15.98 -8.60 1.23
C GLY A 181 -16.95 -9.59 1.87
#